data_AF-A0A485LZB4-F1
#
_entry.id   AF-A0A485LZB4-F1
#
_cell.length_a   1.000
_cell.length_b   1.000
_cell.length_c   1.000
_cell.angle_alpha   90.00
_cell.angle_beta   90.00
_cell.angle_gamma   90.00
#
_symmetry.space_group_name_H-M   'P 1'
#
loop_
_entity.id
_entity.type
_entity.pdbx_description
1 polymer ?
#
loop_
_entity_poly.entity_id
_entity_poly.type
_entity_poly.pdbx_seq_one_letter_code
_entity_poly.pdbx_strand_id
1 'polypeptide(L)'
;MGIVAERIVQYRMHMALPGQNRTSGPREKAARFFCICVLLCLAAALAAGLTLPGCSRQDSALLETPQVRFWKNFFFTEGAPIQDDGTMEFTCIPIPPPGHQPPGSGLVCNESDSVCLVIDTGYLQEQGRVVRGEPDSSVSLYYPGEKRMCRFMSIGTTGGVHGGVWLSQRVFVVFGLSEQSGFLFKADLDESVVRKYAVPASFRKPDAVEERYFSAVWGLTAEERGGRGPGKSLQGRGPF
;
A
#
# COMPACT_ATOMS: atom_id res chain seq x y z
N MET A 1 38.41 -20.35 36.14
CA MET A 1 37.19 -21.17 36.32
C MET A 1 36.71 -20.93 37.74
N GLY A 2 35.51 -20.49 38.09
CA GLY A 2 34.30 -20.13 37.39
C GLY A 2 33.48 -19.23 38.34
N ILE A 3 32.48 -18.57 37.79
CA ILE A 3 31.91 -17.30 38.23
C ILE A 3 30.90 -17.46 39.37
N VAL A 4 31.09 -16.60 40.38
CA VAL A 4 30.15 -15.86 41.24
C VAL A 4 28.95 -16.60 41.83
N ALA A 5 29.04 -16.68 43.15
CA ALA A 5 28.05 -17.11 44.12
C ALA A 5 27.07 -15.98 44.49
N GLU A 6 25.91 -16.39 45.02
CA GLU A 6 25.15 -15.71 46.09
C GLU A 6 24.38 -14.42 45.70
N ARG A 7 23.19 -14.10 46.23
CA ARG A 7 22.40 -14.62 47.35
C ARG A 7 20.98 -14.03 47.21
N ILE A 8 19.96 -14.86 47.36
CA ILE A 8 18.59 -14.41 47.65
C ILE A 8 18.57 -14.04 49.14
N VAL A 9 18.30 -12.77 49.47
CA VAL A 9 18.06 -12.35 50.86
C VAL A 9 16.61 -11.95 51.01
N GLN A 10 15.89 -12.77 51.78
CA GLN A 10 14.55 -12.53 52.32
C GLN A 10 14.50 -11.20 53.07
N TYR A 11 13.55 -10.34 52.72
CA TYR A 11 13.18 -9.20 53.55
C TYR A 11 12.22 -9.66 54.65
N ARG A 12 12.74 -9.79 55.87
CA ARG A 12 11.96 -9.96 57.10
C ARG A 12 11.55 -8.58 57.58
N MET A 13 10.25 -8.26 57.52
CA MET A 13 9.69 -7.07 58.15
C MET A 13 9.77 -7.22 59.67
N HIS A 14 10.58 -6.39 60.33
CA HIS A 14 10.45 -6.13 61.76
C HIS A 14 9.79 -4.76 61.94
N MET A 15 8.55 -4.77 62.43
CA MET A 15 7.92 -3.58 62.98
C MET A 15 8.68 -3.16 64.25
N ALA A 16 9.09 -1.88 64.28
CA ALA A 16 9.43 -1.18 65.50
C ALA A 16 8.90 0.26 65.38
N LEU A 17 7.82 0.56 66.10
CA LEU A 17 7.56 1.90 66.64
C LEU A 17 8.54 2.07 67.83
N PRO A 18 9.07 3.26 68.20
CA PRO A 18 8.38 4.56 68.23
C PRO A 18 9.29 5.75 67.78
N GLY A 19 8.74 6.97 67.86
CA GLY A 19 9.36 8.18 67.33
C GLY A 19 10.67 8.64 68.00
N GLN A 20 11.48 9.36 67.23
CA GLN A 20 12.32 10.48 67.68
C GLN A 20 13.00 11.15 66.49
N ASN A 21 13.00 12.48 66.50
CA ASN A 21 13.68 13.39 65.58
C ASN A 21 15.06 12.91 65.12
N ARG A 22 15.23 12.68 63.81
CA ARG A 22 16.55 12.76 63.17
C ARG A 22 16.42 13.35 61.76
N THR A 23 17.03 14.51 61.61
CA THR A 23 17.26 15.20 60.34
C THR A 23 17.95 14.27 59.35
N SER A 24 17.25 13.90 58.28
CA SER A 24 17.76 13.07 57.19
C SER A 24 18.96 13.77 56.53
N GLY A 25 20.13 13.13 56.56
CA GLY A 25 21.38 13.68 56.02
C GLY A 25 21.40 13.76 54.49
N PRO A 26 22.43 14.41 53.90
CA PRO A 26 22.53 14.67 52.45
C PRO A 26 22.47 13.40 51.58
N ARG A 27 22.98 12.28 52.12
CA ARG A 27 23.00 10.97 51.43
C ARG A 27 21.61 10.34 51.27
N GLU A 28 20.70 10.55 52.22
CA GLU A 28 19.33 10.02 52.15
C GLU A 28 18.48 10.77 51.13
N LYS A 29 18.70 12.09 50.99
CA LYS A 29 18.06 12.90 49.95
C LYS A 29 18.52 12.46 48.56
N ALA A 30 19.83 12.25 48.37
CA ALA A 30 20.39 11.79 47.10
C ALA A 30 19.84 10.42 46.65
N ALA A 31 19.70 9.47 47.59
CA ALA A 31 19.13 8.15 47.30
C ALA A 31 17.65 8.21 46.89
N ARG A 32 16.86 9.09 47.52
CA ARG A 32 15.45 9.32 47.13
C ARG A 32 15.34 9.97 45.75
N PHE A 33 16.18 10.96 45.44
CA PHE A 33 16.24 11.54 44.09
C PHE A 33 16.62 10.53 43.03
N PHE A 34 17.60 9.67 43.29
CA PHE A 34 18.01 8.64 42.33
C PHE A 34 16.91 7.61 42.05
N CYS A 35 16.17 7.20 43.09
CA CYS A 35 15.06 6.26 42.96
C CYS A 35 13.86 6.87 42.20
N ILE A 36 13.56 8.15 42.44
CA ILE A 36 12.52 8.90 41.70
C ILE A 36 12.92 9.07 40.23
N CYS A 37 14.18 9.37 39.92
CA CYS A 37 14.66 9.49 38.54
C CYS A 37 14.59 8.15 37.79
N VAL A 38 14.97 7.04 38.41
CA VAL A 38 14.86 5.70 37.78
C VAL A 38 13.41 5.31 37.53
N LEU A 39 12.50 5.61 38.46
CA LEU A 39 11.06 5.39 38.27
C LEU A 39 10.47 6.28 37.17
N LEU A 40 10.90 7.53 37.06
CA LEU A 40 10.50 8.44 35.97
C LEU A 40 11.03 7.98 34.61
N CYS A 41 12.26 7.47 34.53
CA CYS A 41 12.81 6.89 33.30
C CYS A 41 12.08 5.59 32.90
N LEU A 42 11.71 4.74 33.87
CA LEU A 42 10.92 3.54 33.60
C LEU A 42 9.50 3.89 33.13
N ALA A 43 8.88 4.90 33.73
CA ALA A 43 7.56 5.39 33.31
C ALA A 43 7.60 6.01 31.91
N ALA A 44 8.67 6.72 31.55
CA ALA A 44 8.88 7.25 30.20
C ALA A 44 9.12 6.13 29.17
N ALA A 45 9.86 5.08 29.53
CA ALA A 45 10.07 3.92 28.67
C ALA A 45 8.79 3.09 28.48
N LEU A 46 7.98 2.94 29.54
CA LEU A 46 6.69 2.26 29.47
C LEU A 46 5.64 3.11 28.72
N ALA A 47 5.66 4.43 28.86
CA ALA A 47 4.81 5.34 28.09
C ALA A 47 5.21 5.36 26.60
N ALA A 48 6.51 5.32 26.28
CA ALA A 48 7.00 5.20 24.92
C ALA A 48 6.69 3.82 24.29
N GLY A 49 6.63 2.76 25.10
CA GLY A 49 6.22 1.42 24.67
C GLY A 49 4.71 1.24 24.48
N LEU A 50 3.88 2.11 25.10
CA LEU A 50 2.42 2.05 25.03
C LEU A 50 1.80 3.05 24.04
N THR A 51 2.61 3.90 23.38
CA THR A 51 2.18 4.76 22.28
C THR A 51 2.70 4.26 20.94
N LEU A 52 2.25 3.08 20.52
CA LEU A 52 2.24 2.70 19.12
C LEU A 52 0.90 2.09 18.75
N PRO A 53 -0.09 2.89 18.32
CA PRO A 53 -0.71 2.65 17.05
C PRO A 53 0.14 3.38 16.03
N GLY A 54 1.21 2.74 15.58
CA GLY A 54 1.82 3.05 14.28
C GLY A 54 0.83 2.68 13.17
N CYS A 55 -0.35 3.31 13.16
CA CYS A 55 -1.27 3.30 12.04
C CYS A 55 -0.65 4.19 10.96
N SER A 56 0.29 3.60 10.26
CA SER A 56 0.55 3.77 8.83
C SER A 56 -0.02 5.03 8.17
N ARG A 57 0.68 6.15 8.33
CA ARG A 57 0.45 7.37 7.54
C ARG A 57 0.66 7.13 6.02
N GLN A 58 1.33 6.01 5.66
CA GLN A 58 1.66 5.61 4.29
C GLN A 58 0.63 4.65 3.65
N ASP A 59 -0.21 3.95 4.42
CA ASP A 59 -1.31 3.14 3.86
C ASP A 59 -2.57 3.98 3.66
N SER A 60 -2.72 5.10 4.39
CA SER A 60 -3.72 6.12 4.07
C SER A 60 -3.49 6.76 2.70
N ALA A 61 -2.25 6.96 2.26
CA ALA A 61 -1.94 7.55 0.95
C ALA A 61 -2.45 6.71 -0.24
N LEU A 62 -2.55 5.38 -0.06
CA LEU A 62 -3.08 4.46 -1.08
C LEU A 62 -4.56 4.74 -1.40
N LEU A 63 -5.34 5.05 -0.36
CA LEU A 63 -6.77 5.39 -0.44
C LEU A 63 -7.03 6.80 -1.00
N GLU A 64 -6.02 7.67 -1.00
CA GLU A 64 -6.20 9.05 -1.40
C GLU A 64 -6.09 9.29 -2.91
N THR A 65 -5.51 8.34 -3.66
CA THR A 65 -5.39 8.51 -5.11
C THR A 65 -6.79 8.56 -5.77
N PRO A 66 -7.06 9.55 -6.65
CA PRO A 66 -8.36 9.68 -7.30
C PRO A 66 -8.81 8.43 -8.05
N GLN A 67 -7.87 7.70 -8.65
CA GLN A 67 -8.12 6.48 -9.42
C GLN A 67 -8.62 5.34 -8.53
N VAL A 68 -7.93 5.07 -7.41
CA VAL A 68 -8.35 4.05 -6.44
C VAL A 68 -9.69 4.41 -5.82
N ARG A 69 -9.90 5.70 -5.49
CA ARG A 69 -11.17 6.17 -4.93
C ARG A 69 -12.33 5.97 -5.92
N PHE A 70 -12.13 6.35 -7.19
CA PHE A 70 -13.13 6.18 -8.22
C PHE A 70 -13.47 4.70 -8.42
N TRP A 71 -12.45 3.83 -8.57
CA TRP A 71 -12.63 2.39 -8.67
C TRP A 71 -13.41 1.80 -7.49
N LYS A 72 -13.00 2.11 -6.26
CA LYS A 72 -13.64 1.61 -5.04
C LYS A 72 -15.10 2.05 -4.98
N ASN A 73 -15.36 3.34 -5.23
CA ASN A 73 -16.71 3.91 -5.17
C ASN A 73 -17.59 3.40 -6.32
N PHE A 74 -17.02 3.03 -7.46
CA PHE A 74 -17.76 2.43 -8.57
C PHE A 74 -18.25 1.03 -8.20
N PHE A 75 -17.35 0.16 -7.74
CA PHE A 75 -17.65 -1.27 -7.57
C PHE A 75 -18.23 -1.65 -6.21
N PHE A 76 -17.96 -0.88 -5.14
CA PHE A 76 -18.32 -1.24 -3.77
C PHE A 76 -19.20 -0.18 -3.11
N THR A 77 -19.98 -0.59 -2.12
CA THR A 77 -20.79 0.30 -1.31
C THR A 77 -19.94 1.27 -0.51
N GLU A 78 -20.51 2.42 -0.18
CA GLU A 78 -19.83 3.40 0.68
C GLU A 78 -19.50 2.77 2.04
N GLY A 79 -18.30 3.06 2.55
CA GLY A 79 -17.82 2.48 3.80
C GLY A 79 -17.24 1.07 3.69
N ALA A 80 -17.19 0.46 2.50
CA ALA A 80 -16.53 -0.84 2.31
C ALA A 80 -15.08 -0.81 2.85
N PRO A 81 -14.70 -1.73 3.77
CA PRO A 81 -13.38 -1.73 4.36
C PRO A 81 -12.34 -2.20 3.35
N ILE A 82 -11.14 -1.64 3.44
CA ILE A 82 -9.94 -2.22 2.82
C ILE A 82 -9.21 -2.98 3.92
N GLN A 83 -9.06 -4.29 3.73
CA GLN A 83 -8.47 -5.20 4.70
C GLN A 83 -7.05 -5.57 4.26
N ASP A 84 -6.12 -5.62 5.19
CA ASP A 84 -4.78 -6.17 4.95
C ASP A 84 -4.91 -7.69 4.72
N ASP A 85 -4.43 -8.15 3.57
CA ASP A 85 -4.43 -9.56 3.14
C ASP A 85 -2.99 -10.15 3.16
N GLY A 86 -2.10 -9.50 3.90
CA GLY A 86 -0.72 -9.90 4.13
C GLY A 86 0.24 -9.40 3.07
N THR A 87 1.44 -9.99 3.06
CA THR A 87 2.54 -9.59 2.18
C THR A 87 2.98 -10.74 1.30
N MET A 88 3.57 -10.42 0.15
CA MET A 88 4.31 -11.36 -0.69
C MET A 88 5.61 -10.71 -1.15
N GLU A 89 6.61 -11.54 -1.47
CA GLU A 89 7.83 -11.05 -2.11
C GLU A 89 7.53 -10.59 -3.53
N PHE A 90 8.17 -9.49 -3.92
CA PHE A 90 8.13 -9.03 -5.28
C PHE A 90 8.90 -10.00 -6.19
N THR A 91 8.22 -10.58 -7.19
CA THR A 91 8.86 -11.44 -8.20
C THR A 91 8.78 -10.75 -9.56
N CYS A 92 9.92 -10.66 -10.25
CA CYS A 92 10.04 -10.01 -11.56
C CYS A 92 10.49 -11.05 -12.56
N ILE A 93 9.53 -11.63 -13.29
CA ILE A 93 9.80 -12.67 -14.30
C ILE A 93 10.12 -11.97 -15.63
N PRO A 94 11.34 -12.08 -16.18
CA PRO A 94 11.70 -11.40 -17.42
C PRO A 94 10.79 -11.81 -18.57
N ILE A 95 10.31 -10.83 -19.33
CA ILE A 95 9.50 -11.03 -20.54
C ILE A 95 9.99 -10.12 -21.66
N PRO A 96 9.86 -10.51 -22.93
CA PRO A 96 10.24 -9.64 -24.04
C PRO A 96 9.40 -8.36 -24.02
N PRO A 97 10.00 -7.16 -24.20
CA PRO A 97 9.23 -5.92 -24.35
C PRO A 97 8.21 -6.06 -25.50
N PRO A 98 7.05 -5.39 -25.42
CA PRO A 98 6.06 -5.48 -26.49
C PRO A 98 6.66 -4.88 -27.75
N GLY A 99 6.64 -5.62 -28.86
CA GLY A 99 7.03 -5.07 -30.16
C GLY A 99 6.04 -3.98 -30.64
N HIS A 100 4.79 -4.06 -30.17
CA HIS A 100 3.73 -3.08 -30.35
C HIS A 100 2.88 -3.05 -29.07
N GLN A 101 2.35 -1.88 -28.72
CA GLN A 101 1.47 -1.71 -27.56
C GLN A 101 0.11 -2.38 -27.87
N PRO A 102 -0.32 -3.40 -27.10
CA PRO A 102 -1.61 -4.06 -27.32
C PRO A 102 -2.77 -3.05 -27.24
N PRO A 103 -3.83 -3.19 -28.04
CA PRO A 103 -5.04 -2.41 -27.82
C PRO A 103 -5.56 -2.68 -26.39
N GLY A 104 -6.07 -1.65 -25.70
CA GLY A 104 -6.53 -1.78 -24.31
C GLY A 104 -5.42 -1.79 -23.24
N SER A 105 -4.15 -1.65 -23.64
CA SER A 105 -3.02 -1.49 -22.72
C SER A 105 -2.71 -0.02 -22.42
N GLY A 106 -2.51 0.29 -21.14
CA GLY A 106 -2.07 1.60 -20.63
C GLY A 106 -0.59 1.60 -20.27
N LEU A 107 0.04 2.77 -20.34
CA LEU A 107 1.43 2.95 -19.91
C LEU A 107 1.50 4.08 -18.87
N VAL A 108 1.81 3.72 -17.63
CA VAL A 108 1.89 4.66 -16.50
C VAL A 108 3.33 4.73 -16.00
N CYS A 109 4.03 5.82 -16.31
CA CYS A 109 5.41 6.00 -15.87
C CYS A 109 5.51 6.71 -14.52
N ASN A 110 6.58 6.40 -13.77
CA ASN A 110 6.95 7.22 -12.62
C ASN A 110 7.38 8.62 -13.08
N GLU A 111 7.47 9.58 -12.17
CA GLU A 111 7.73 10.99 -12.52
C GLU A 111 9.06 11.20 -13.27
N SER A 112 10.03 10.30 -13.12
CA SER A 112 11.32 10.36 -13.84
C SER A 112 11.32 9.63 -15.19
N ASP A 113 10.21 8.99 -15.58
CA ASP A 113 10.10 8.09 -16.74
C ASP A 113 11.15 6.95 -16.76
N SER A 114 11.72 6.63 -15.60
CA SER A 114 12.76 5.60 -15.46
C SER A 114 12.18 4.19 -15.35
N VAL A 115 10.93 4.08 -14.88
CA VAL A 115 10.18 2.83 -14.76
C VAL A 115 8.72 3.10 -15.09
N CYS A 116 8.13 2.24 -15.92
CA CYS A 116 6.74 2.35 -16.31
C CYS A 116 5.97 1.06 -16.01
N LEU A 117 4.70 1.21 -15.66
CA LEU A 117 3.74 0.11 -15.59
C LEU A 117 3.10 -0.03 -16.96
N VAL A 118 3.27 -1.19 -17.57
CA VAL A 118 2.47 -1.63 -18.72
C VAL A 118 1.28 -2.38 -18.15
N ILE A 119 0.08 -1.85 -18.35
CA ILE A 119 -1.16 -2.36 -17.76
C ILE A 119 -2.04 -2.90 -18.88
N ASP A 120 -2.12 -4.22 -19.00
CA ASP A 120 -3.07 -4.89 -19.86
C ASP A 120 -4.34 -5.16 -19.08
N THR A 121 -5.41 -4.43 -19.38
CA THR A 121 -6.67 -4.58 -18.64
C THR A 121 -7.44 -5.83 -19.04
N GLY A 122 -7.11 -6.44 -20.19
CA GLY A 122 -7.92 -7.51 -20.78
C GLY A 122 -9.25 -7.01 -21.37
N TYR A 123 -9.46 -5.69 -21.43
CA TYR A 123 -10.63 -5.07 -22.01
C TYR A 123 -10.25 -4.24 -23.24
N LEU A 124 -11.08 -4.31 -24.27
CA LEU A 124 -10.91 -3.62 -25.54
C LEU A 124 -12.14 -2.78 -25.86
N GLN A 125 -11.94 -1.71 -26.62
CA GLN A 125 -13.05 -0.94 -27.17
C GLN A 125 -13.26 -1.31 -28.65
N GLU A 126 -14.37 -1.98 -28.93
CA GLU A 126 -14.77 -2.39 -30.28
C GLU A 126 -16.08 -1.71 -30.67
N GLN A 127 -16.09 -0.95 -31.77
CA GLN A 127 -17.29 -0.28 -32.29
C GLN A 127 -18.04 0.56 -31.23
N GLY A 128 -17.30 1.21 -30.32
CA GLY A 128 -17.85 2.02 -29.23
C GLY A 128 -18.37 1.22 -28.03
N ARG A 129 -18.18 -0.11 -28.00
CA ARG A 129 -18.53 -0.99 -26.88
C ARG A 129 -17.27 -1.49 -26.19
N VAL A 130 -17.36 -1.71 -24.89
CA VAL A 130 -16.32 -2.41 -24.13
C VAL A 130 -16.58 -3.91 -24.21
N VAL A 131 -15.56 -4.66 -24.63
CA VAL A 131 -15.56 -6.13 -24.68
C VAL A 131 -14.35 -6.67 -23.94
N ARG A 132 -14.48 -7.85 -23.35
CA ARG A 132 -13.35 -8.57 -22.76
C ARG A 132 -12.56 -9.24 -23.89
N GLY A 133 -11.29 -8.89 -24.00
CA GLY A 133 -10.35 -9.46 -24.95
C GLY A 133 -9.45 -10.52 -24.31
N GLU A 134 -8.80 -11.30 -25.17
CA GLU A 134 -7.63 -12.10 -24.82
C GLU A 134 -6.36 -11.28 -25.14
N PRO A 135 -5.29 -11.32 -24.33
CA PRO A 135 -5.03 -12.23 -23.20
C PRO A 135 -5.54 -11.74 -21.83
N ASP A 136 -5.38 -12.61 -20.83
CA ASP A 136 -5.51 -12.33 -19.39
C ASP A 136 -4.94 -10.96 -18.98
N SER A 137 -5.63 -10.26 -18.06
CA SER A 137 -5.17 -8.98 -17.55
C SER A 137 -3.82 -9.12 -16.87
N SER A 138 -2.91 -8.18 -17.10
CA SER A 138 -1.55 -8.24 -16.56
C SER A 138 -0.98 -6.88 -16.24
N VAL A 139 0.00 -6.86 -15.34
CA VAL A 139 0.86 -5.69 -15.12
C VAL A 139 2.30 -6.12 -15.26
N SER A 140 3.05 -5.34 -16.03
CA SER A 140 4.48 -5.52 -16.24
C SER A 140 5.24 -4.24 -15.94
N LEU A 141 6.45 -4.37 -15.41
CA LEU A 141 7.37 -3.27 -15.21
C LEU A 141 8.28 -3.16 -16.43
N TYR A 142 8.24 -2.03 -17.10
CA TYR A 142 9.11 -1.69 -18.22
C TYR A 142 10.16 -0.66 -17.78
N TYR A 143 11.42 -0.94 -18.07
CA TYR A 143 12.57 -0.08 -17.79
C TYR A 143 13.10 0.48 -19.11
N PRO A 144 12.69 1.67 -19.55
CA PRO A 144 12.95 2.16 -20.91
C PRO A 144 14.43 2.30 -21.24
N GLY A 145 15.24 2.80 -20.29
CA GLY A 145 16.68 3.00 -20.47
C GLY A 145 17.45 1.68 -20.68
N GLU A 146 16.94 0.59 -20.10
CA GLU A 146 17.55 -0.73 -20.17
C GLU A 146 16.90 -1.63 -21.25
N LYS A 147 15.80 -1.17 -21.86
CA LYS A 147 14.96 -1.94 -22.80
C LYS A 147 14.58 -3.32 -22.25
N ARG A 148 14.35 -3.42 -20.95
CA ARG A 148 13.92 -4.66 -20.28
C ARG A 148 12.51 -4.53 -19.74
N MET A 149 11.82 -5.64 -19.68
CA MET A 149 10.49 -5.74 -19.08
C MET A 149 10.42 -6.99 -18.21
N CYS A 150 9.64 -6.93 -17.13
CA CYS A 150 9.28 -8.12 -16.38
C CYS A 150 7.81 -8.11 -15.98
N ARG A 151 7.23 -9.30 -15.90
CA ARG A 151 5.87 -9.50 -15.42
C ARG A 151 5.86 -9.30 -13.90
N PHE A 152 5.01 -8.37 -13.44
CA PHE A 152 4.71 -8.20 -12.02
C PHE A 152 3.57 -9.12 -11.60
N MET A 153 2.47 -9.13 -12.35
CA MET A 153 1.33 -10.01 -12.08
C MET A 153 0.49 -10.31 -13.32
N SER A 154 -0.22 -11.42 -13.28
CA SER A 154 -1.28 -11.78 -14.23
C SER A 154 -2.50 -12.20 -13.43
N ILE A 155 -3.69 -11.79 -13.86
CA ILE A 155 -4.96 -12.26 -13.33
C ILE A 155 -5.66 -12.99 -14.45
N GLY A 156 -6.02 -14.24 -14.17
CA GLY A 156 -6.74 -15.09 -15.11
C GLY A 156 -8.14 -14.56 -15.42
N THR A 157 -8.97 -15.44 -15.96
CA THR A 157 -10.34 -15.11 -16.39
C THR A 157 -11.32 -14.79 -15.25
N THR A 158 -10.95 -15.06 -13.99
CA THR A 158 -11.82 -14.84 -12.81
C THR A 158 -11.77 -13.41 -12.26
N GLY A 159 -10.99 -12.52 -12.88
CA GLY A 159 -10.83 -11.13 -12.44
C GLY A 159 -10.24 -10.24 -13.53
N GLY A 160 -9.86 -9.02 -13.17
CA GLY A 160 -9.25 -8.08 -14.10
C GLY A 160 -8.46 -7.00 -13.40
N VAL A 161 -7.38 -6.56 -14.02
CA VAL A 161 -6.63 -5.37 -13.60
C VAL A 161 -7.36 -4.14 -14.13
N HIS A 162 -7.73 -3.24 -13.23
CA HIS A 162 -8.51 -2.03 -13.58
C HIS A 162 -7.65 -0.77 -13.64
N GLY A 163 -6.42 -0.83 -13.13
CA GLY A 163 -5.46 0.24 -13.25
C GLY A 163 -4.28 0.09 -12.31
N GLY A 164 -3.40 1.09 -12.37
CA GLY A 164 -2.22 1.19 -11.54
C GLY A 164 -1.75 2.64 -11.46
N VAL A 165 -1.13 3.00 -10.35
CA VAL A 165 -0.71 4.38 -10.06
C VAL A 165 0.57 4.39 -9.24
N TRP A 166 1.48 5.31 -9.57
CA TRP A 166 2.68 5.56 -8.78
C TRP A 166 2.33 6.43 -7.57
N LEU A 167 2.77 6.01 -6.37
CA LEU A 167 2.71 6.82 -5.15
C LEU A 167 4.02 7.59 -4.94
N SER A 168 5.12 7.08 -5.47
CA SER A 168 6.44 7.70 -5.48
C SER A 168 7.25 7.19 -6.67
N GLN A 169 8.53 7.55 -6.78
CA GLN A 169 9.44 7.05 -7.82
C GLN A 169 9.64 5.53 -7.79
N ARG A 170 9.40 4.88 -6.64
CA ARG A 170 9.73 3.46 -6.38
C ARG A 170 8.59 2.66 -5.76
N VAL A 171 7.46 3.32 -5.45
CA VAL A 171 6.27 2.69 -4.86
C VAL A 171 5.09 2.89 -5.78
N PHE A 172 4.40 1.82 -6.12
CA PHE A 172 3.18 1.86 -6.93
C PHE A 172 2.08 0.97 -6.35
N VAL A 173 0.86 1.20 -6.82
CA VAL A 173 -0.32 0.42 -6.49
C VAL A 173 -0.94 -0.11 -7.76
N VAL A 174 -1.31 -1.38 -7.77
CA VAL A 174 -2.16 -2.00 -8.80
C VAL A 174 -3.48 -2.39 -8.15
N PHE A 175 -4.60 -2.19 -8.83
CA PHE A 175 -5.92 -2.49 -8.30
C PHE A 175 -6.84 -3.09 -9.36
N GLY A 176 -7.85 -3.82 -8.91
CA GLY A 176 -8.79 -4.50 -9.78
C GLY A 176 -9.71 -5.45 -9.03
N LEU A 177 -10.37 -6.34 -9.76
CA LEU A 177 -11.27 -7.35 -9.18
C LEU A 177 -10.71 -8.76 -9.36
N SER A 178 -11.01 -9.64 -8.41
CA SER A 178 -10.79 -11.08 -8.48
C SER A 178 -11.91 -11.78 -7.74
N GLU A 179 -12.63 -12.67 -8.42
CA GLU A 179 -13.73 -13.46 -7.83
C GLU A 179 -14.74 -12.60 -7.06
N GLN A 180 -15.15 -11.46 -7.65
CA GLN A 180 -16.04 -10.43 -7.06
C GLN A 180 -15.44 -9.60 -5.92
N SER A 181 -14.31 -10.00 -5.35
CA SER A 181 -13.58 -9.21 -4.37
C SER A 181 -12.71 -8.16 -5.07
N GLY A 182 -12.49 -7.03 -4.40
CA GLY A 182 -11.51 -6.04 -4.86
C GLY A 182 -10.13 -6.40 -4.34
N PHE A 183 -9.10 -6.18 -5.14
CA PHE A 183 -7.72 -6.27 -4.68
C PHE A 183 -6.99 -4.94 -4.89
N LEU A 184 -6.04 -4.65 -4.00
CA LEU A 184 -5.05 -3.60 -4.19
C LEU A 184 -3.69 -4.11 -3.73
N PHE A 185 -2.70 -4.07 -4.62
CA PHE A 185 -1.33 -4.50 -4.32
C PHE A 185 -0.43 -3.28 -4.32
N LYS A 186 0.12 -2.95 -3.15
CA LYS A 186 1.12 -1.89 -2.97
C LYS A 186 2.50 -2.52 -3.06
N ALA A 187 3.22 -2.23 -4.12
CA ALA A 187 4.57 -2.74 -4.34
C ALA A 187 5.60 -1.66 -4.03
N ASP A 188 6.58 -2.00 -3.20
CA ASP A 188 7.78 -1.21 -2.94
C ASP A 188 8.97 -1.88 -3.61
N LEU A 189 9.53 -1.20 -4.62
CA LEU A 189 10.64 -1.73 -5.42
C LEU A 189 11.99 -1.67 -4.69
N ASP A 190 12.13 -0.86 -3.65
CA ASP A 190 13.35 -0.78 -2.85
C ASP A 190 13.36 -1.86 -1.78
N GLU A 191 12.21 -2.08 -1.13
CA GLU A 191 12.05 -3.14 -0.14
C GLU A 191 11.83 -4.52 -0.77
N SER A 192 11.50 -4.58 -2.06
CA SER A 192 11.12 -5.81 -2.78
C SER A 192 9.93 -6.55 -2.13
N VAL A 193 8.99 -5.79 -1.56
CA VAL A 193 7.81 -6.29 -0.87
C VAL A 193 6.55 -5.79 -1.57
N VAL A 194 5.55 -6.67 -1.66
CA VAL A 194 4.19 -6.32 -2.04
C VAL A 194 3.28 -6.52 -0.84
N ARG A 195 2.59 -5.47 -0.41
CA ARG A 195 1.50 -5.57 0.56
C ARG A 195 0.18 -5.70 -0.19
N LYS A 196 -0.59 -6.72 0.17
CA LYS A 196 -1.86 -7.06 -0.45
C LYS A 196 -3.00 -6.52 0.40
N TYR A 197 -4.01 -6.00 -0.27
CA TYR A 197 -5.24 -5.55 0.35
C TYR A 197 -6.44 -6.12 -0.39
N ALA A 198 -7.51 -6.36 0.34
CA ALA A 198 -8.78 -6.84 -0.19
C ALA A 198 -9.94 -5.92 0.17
N VAL A 199 -10.91 -5.79 -0.74
CA VAL A 199 -12.24 -5.25 -0.47
C VAL A 199 -13.23 -6.42 -0.57
N PRO A 200 -13.93 -6.79 0.52
CA PRO A 200 -14.72 -8.01 0.52
C PRO A 200 -15.88 -7.98 -0.48
N ALA A 201 -16.12 -9.12 -1.15
CA ALA A 201 -17.23 -9.30 -2.09
C ALA A 201 -18.62 -9.00 -1.48
N SER A 202 -18.78 -9.12 -0.16
CA SER A 202 -20.05 -8.78 0.52
C SER A 202 -20.46 -7.30 0.38
N PHE A 203 -19.52 -6.42 0.04
CA PHE A 203 -19.78 -4.99 -0.22
C PHE A 203 -19.93 -4.67 -1.71
N ARG A 204 -19.90 -5.68 -2.58
CA ARG A 204 -19.97 -5.50 -4.03
C ARG A 204 -21.36 -4.99 -4.44
N LYS A 205 -21.38 -3.91 -5.22
CA LYS A 205 -22.60 -3.40 -5.84
C LYS A 205 -23.05 -4.35 -6.96
N PRO A 206 -24.30 -4.83 -6.97
CA PRO A 206 -24.76 -5.82 -7.94
C PRO A 206 -24.86 -5.28 -9.38
N ASP A 207 -24.98 -3.97 -9.56
CA ASP A 207 -25.18 -3.28 -10.83
C ASP A 207 -23.91 -2.65 -11.43
N ALA A 208 -22.83 -2.65 -10.67
CA ALA A 208 -21.54 -2.12 -11.10
C ALA A 208 -20.78 -3.19 -11.88
N VAL A 209 -20.94 -3.25 -13.20
CA VAL A 209 -20.25 -4.21 -14.08
C VAL A 209 -18.99 -3.59 -14.73
N GLU A 210 -18.02 -4.43 -15.09
CA GLU A 210 -16.70 -4.00 -15.59
C GLU A 210 -16.81 -3.21 -16.91
N GLU A 211 -17.74 -3.59 -17.80
CA GLU A 211 -17.96 -2.88 -19.07
C GLU A 211 -18.40 -1.43 -18.86
N ARG A 212 -19.25 -1.17 -17.86
CA ARG A 212 -19.69 0.19 -17.51
C ARG A 212 -18.55 1.00 -16.89
N TYR A 213 -17.73 0.37 -16.05
CA TYR A 213 -16.56 1.00 -15.45
C TYR A 213 -15.60 1.48 -16.55
N PHE A 214 -15.20 0.58 -17.44
CA PHE A 214 -14.29 0.90 -18.54
C PHE A 214 -14.92 1.86 -19.56
N SER A 215 -16.24 1.80 -19.79
CA SER A 215 -16.93 2.80 -20.61
C SER A 215 -16.87 4.20 -20.00
N ALA A 216 -17.01 4.33 -18.67
CA ALA A 216 -16.90 5.62 -18.00
C ALA A 216 -15.45 6.15 -18.01
N VAL A 217 -14.49 5.26 -17.73
CA VAL A 217 -13.07 5.57 -17.72
C VAL A 217 -12.56 5.98 -19.11
N TRP A 218 -12.98 5.29 -20.17
CA TRP A 218 -12.56 5.55 -21.55
C TRP A 218 -13.40 6.63 -22.24
N GLY A 219 -14.70 6.69 -21.97
CA GLY A 219 -15.65 7.63 -22.59
C GLY A 219 -15.41 9.10 -22.25
N LEU A 220 -14.83 9.39 -21.09
CA LEU A 220 -14.44 10.75 -20.69
C LEU A 220 -13.38 11.39 -21.61
N THR A 221 -12.66 10.60 -22.41
CA THR A 221 -11.61 11.13 -23.30
C THR A 221 -12.11 11.62 -24.66
N ALA A 222 -13.39 11.40 -25.01
CA ALA A 222 -13.94 11.78 -26.32
C ALA A 222 -14.63 13.16 -26.34
N GLU A 223 -15.36 13.53 -25.28
CA GLU A 223 -16.08 14.83 -25.23
C GLU A 223 -15.18 16.03 -24.89
N GLU A 224 -14.05 15.83 -24.19
CA GLU A 224 -13.11 16.93 -23.90
C GLU A 224 -12.17 17.30 -25.07
N ARG A 225 -12.20 16.57 -26.20
CA ARG A 225 -11.36 16.86 -27.39
C ARG A 225 -11.90 17.98 -28.29
N GLY A 226 -13.04 18.57 -27.95
CA GLY A 226 -13.71 19.61 -28.76
C GLY A 226 -13.25 21.06 -28.54
N GLY A 227 -12.25 21.34 -27.70
CA GLY A 227 -11.89 22.72 -27.36
C GLY A 227 -10.39 22.99 -27.14
N ARG A 228 -9.79 23.71 -28.10
CA ARG A 228 -8.44 24.34 -28.12
C ARG A 228 -7.32 23.53 -28.76
N GLY A 229 -6.96 23.93 -29.99
CA GLY A 229 -5.65 23.63 -30.58
C GLY A 229 -4.54 24.57 -30.06
N PRO A 230 -3.40 24.66 -30.76
CA PRO A 230 -2.53 23.57 -31.21
C PRO A 230 -1.26 23.55 -30.34
N GLY A 231 -0.88 22.37 -29.84
CA GLY A 231 0.33 22.25 -29.02
C GLY A 231 0.67 20.81 -28.65
N LYS A 232 1.50 20.20 -29.51
CA LYS A 232 2.19 18.89 -29.35
C LYS A 232 1.30 17.65 -29.30
N SER A 233 1.26 16.95 -30.45
CA SER A 233 0.92 15.53 -30.49
C SER A 233 1.96 14.71 -29.74
N LEU A 234 1.52 13.89 -28.81
CA LEU A 234 2.08 12.56 -28.60
C LEU A 234 0.90 11.58 -28.52
N GLN A 235 0.79 10.78 -29.58
CA GLN A 235 -0.08 9.62 -29.71
C GLN A 235 0.19 8.63 -28.56
N GLY A 236 -0.86 7.96 -28.09
CA GLY A 236 -0.77 6.92 -27.07
C GLY A 236 -1.11 7.40 -25.66
N ARG A 237 -2.36 7.80 -25.43
CA ARG A 237 -2.93 7.88 -24.08
C ARG A 237 -4.28 7.18 -24.09
N GLY A 238 -4.30 5.92 -23.64
CA GLY A 238 -5.43 5.44 -22.87
C GLY A 238 -5.49 6.24 -21.56
N PRO A 239 -6.62 6.26 -20.85
CA PRO A 239 -6.63 6.78 -19.49
C PRO A 239 -5.78 5.83 -18.66
N PHE A 240 -5.13 6.40 -17.65
CA PHE A 240 -4.06 5.83 -16.82
C PHE A 240 -2.68 6.07 -17.42
#